data_AF-A0A5B7SQX2-F1
#
_entry.id   AF-A0A5B7SQX2-F1
#
_cell.length_a   1.000
_cell.length_b   1.000
_cell.length_c   1.000
_cell.angle_alpha   90.00
_cell.angle_beta   90.00
_cell.angle_gamma   90.00
#
_symmetry.space_group_name_H-M   'P 1'
#
loop_
_entity.id
_entity.type
_entity.pdbx_description
1 polymer ?
#
loop_
_entity_poly.entity_id
_entity_poly.type
_entity_poly.pdbx_seq_one_letter_code
_entity_poly.pdbx_strand_id
1 'polypeptide(L)'
;MSNPISDLMGGIRQNNIQEAQLDFKIQNLATDGINGNDFVAWAKTNILEVLDCLATEYTKPETVVLMEELTLDLQLTVQNDLFSEGEKVRDTISRQLRAALKKALAENNISCLTHAHHNAKLVLGYLEQGLLTSCVSDEEWDGMVTSFYGELAVNQEVRFKWVQTIKNKHAFIRFFRLKSVPEQHELVAQLTSEIKVMQRINAYLKLFTANPDYFLSLPLIEFYYTLFTFLPNNNWSLGAVLQLMVVQHMIPDKITSQNLTIPKIILAEVSAALEQAPTLKDHPFGNSTEREEQGIKEVPGKNTATMQHGTEVGAYIGQAGLVLLAHFLPQFLKKVGYLNEKGQLIDAVEVPILFHYMATGESSAPEWKLTLPKILAGLDPGEHCNTALRPVKNLDTEITEFLKAIIGHWKALKNTSPDGLRETFLVREGVLKSKNGFYYLHIPEQTVDILLPYIPWNYTTIRLQWMQNILFVAWNKS
;
A
#
# COMPACT_ATOMS: atom_id res chain seq x y z
N MET A 1 -16.08 19.53 16.79
CA MET A 1 -17.46 19.74 16.29
C MET A 1 -17.71 18.64 15.29
N SER A 2 -18.52 17.67 15.70
CA SER A 2 -18.82 16.45 14.97
C SER A 2 -19.69 16.77 13.75
N ASN A 3 -19.35 16.19 12.60
CA ASN A 3 -20.08 16.37 11.35
C ASN A 3 -21.43 15.60 11.46
N PRO A 4 -22.60 16.27 11.46
CA PRO A 4 -23.86 15.61 11.75
C PRO A 4 -24.54 15.18 10.45
N ILE A 5 -23.96 14.21 9.73
CA ILE A 5 -24.62 13.56 8.57
C ILE A 5 -24.40 12.02 8.56
N SER A 6 -23.72 11.44 9.56
CA SER A 6 -23.41 10.00 9.54
C SER A 6 -24.49 9.07 10.10
N ASP A 7 -25.53 9.57 10.79
CA ASP A 7 -26.35 8.70 11.66
C ASP A 7 -27.84 8.53 11.31
N LEU A 8 -28.32 9.06 10.20
CA LEU A 8 -29.71 8.86 9.78
C LEU A 8 -29.76 8.71 8.26
N MET A 9 -29.83 7.46 7.78
CA MET A 9 -30.55 6.96 6.59
C MET A 9 -29.99 5.57 6.22
N GLY A 10 -30.83 4.55 6.31
CA GLY A 10 -30.48 3.20 5.88
C GLY A 10 -30.10 3.16 4.39
N GLY A 11 -28.98 2.51 4.08
CA GLY A 11 -28.62 2.08 2.73
C GLY A 11 -28.59 3.18 1.67
N ILE A 12 -27.98 4.34 1.93
CA ILE A 12 -27.70 5.30 0.87
C ILE A 12 -26.61 4.72 -0.04
N ARG A 13 -26.93 4.52 -1.33
CA ARG A 13 -25.95 4.25 -2.38
C ARG A 13 -24.99 5.45 -2.45
N GLN A 14 -23.82 5.35 -1.83
CA GLN A 14 -22.77 6.35 -2.02
C GLN A 14 -22.02 6.03 -3.31
N ASN A 15 -22.27 6.78 -4.38
CA ASN A 15 -21.32 6.79 -5.50
C ASN A 15 -20.18 7.73 -5.09
N ASN A 16 -18.95 7.25 -5.17
CA ASN A 16 -17.79 8.07 -4.86
C ASN A 16 -17.04 8.32 -6.17
N ILE A 17 -17.02 9.57 -6.63
CA ILE A 17 -16.16 10.01 -7.74
C ILE A 17 -14.78 10.18 -7.12
N GLN A 18 -14.06 9.07 -6.95
CA GLN A 18 -12.85 9.08 -6.16
C GLN A 18 -11.78 9.97 -6.80
N GLU A 19 -11.66 9.98 -8.15
CA GLU A 19 -10.57 10.72 -8.84
C GLU A 19 -10.85 11.09 -10.32
N ALA A 20 -12.11 11.26 -10.76
CA ALA A 20 -12.37 11.67 -12.14
C ALA A 20 -11.89 13.10 -12.39
N GLN A 21 -10.89 13.29 -13.27
CA GLN A 21 -10.62 14.60 -13.86
C GLN A 21 -11.74 14.91 -14.85
N LEU A 22 -12.65 15.79 -14.44
CA LEU A 22 -13.78 16.20 -15.26
C LEU A 22 -13.37 17.42 -16.08
N ASP A 23 -12.83 17.17 -17.26
CA ASP A 23 -12.50 18.23 -18.21
C ASP A 23 -13.76 18.63 -18.98
N PHE A 24 -14.31 19.79 -18.62
CA PHE A 24 -15.47 20.35 -19.31
C PHE A 24 -15.04 21.25 -20.46
N LYS A 25 -15.39 20.86 -21.68
CA LYS A 25 -15.29 21.73 -22.84
C LYS A 25 -16.65 22.34 -23.15
N ILE A 26 -16.92 23.52 -22.59
CA ILE A 26 -18.16 24.24 -22.83
C ILE A 26 -18.03 25.05 -24.13
N GLN A 27 -18.85 24.73 -25.12
CA GLN A 27 -18.97 25.51 -26.34
C GLN A 27 -20.09 26.56 -26.16
N ASN A 28 -19.82 27.82 -26.55
CA ASN A 28 -20.74 28.96 -26.48
C ASN A 28 -21.04 29.56 -25.08
N LEU A 29 -20.03 29.69 -24.22
CA LEU A 29 -20.16 30.44 -22.96
C LEU A 29 -19.89 31.95 -23.19
N ALA A 30 -20.84 32.82 -22.84
CA ALA A 30 -20.57 34.25 -22.72
C ALA A 30 -19.68 34.46 -21.48
N THR A 31 -18.44 34.92 -21.67
CA THR A 31 -17.38 34.93 -20.63
C THR A 31 -17.31 36.21 -19.82
N ASP A 32 -18.16 37.20 -20.11
CA ASP A 32 -18.14 38.48 -19.42
C ASP A 32 -18.62 38.33 -17.97
N GLY A 33 -17.68 38.34 -17.01
CA GLY A 33 -17.96 38.46 -15.58
C GLY A 33 -18.03 37.17 -14.77
N ILE A 34 -17.71 36.00 -15.35
CA ILE A 34 -17.72 34.72 -14.60
C ILE A 34 -16.43 34.56 -13.78
N ASN A 35 -16.55 34.63 -12.45
CA ASN A 35 -15.46 34.28 -11.54
C ASN A 35 -15.28 32.75 -11.49
N GLY A 36 -14.03 32.28 -11.52
CA GLY A 36 -13.71 30.85 -11.48
C GLY A 36 -14.30 30.12 -10.26
N ASN A 37 -14.39 30.79 -9.11
CA ASN A 37 -15.00 30.21 -7.90
C ASN A 37 -16.52 30.00 -8.05
N ASP A 38 -17.21 30.94 -8.70
CA ASP A 38 -18.66 30.87 -8.90
C ASP A 38 -19.01 29.76 -9.91
N PHE A 39 -18.16 29.58 -10.94
CA PHE A 39 -18.28 28.48 -11.88
C PHE A 39 -18.07 27.11 -11.19
N VAL A 40 -17.06 26.97 -10.32
CA VAL A 40 -16.83 25.72 -9.58
C VAL A 40 -18.02 25.39 -8.69
N ALA A 41 -18.56 26.37 -7.96
CA ALA A 41 -19.75 26.17 -7.14
C ALA A 41 -20.96 25.73 -7.99
N TRP A 42 -21.17 26.38 -9.13
CA TRP A 42 -22.24 26.02 -10.06
C TRP A 42 -22.07 24.63 -10.68
N ALA A 43 -20.85 24.25 -11.07
CA ALA A 43 -20.55 22.94 -11.65
C ALA A 43 -20.80 21.81 -10.65
N LYS A 44 -20.49 22.03 -9.36
CA LYS A 44 -20.81 21.06 -8.29
C LYS A 44 -22.31 20.75 -8.26
N THR A 45 -23.15 21.78 -8.22
CA THR A 45 -24.61 21.60 -8.10
C THR A 45 -25.27 21.12 -9.40
N ASN A 46 -24.83 21.62 -10.56
CA ASN A 46 -25.54 21.38 -11.81
C ASN A 46 -24.98 20.23 -12.65
N ILE A 47 -23.71 19.87 -12.43
CA ILE A 47 -23.06 18.78 -13.16
C ILE A 47 -22.78 17.60 -12.24
N LEU A 48 -22.08 17.79 -11.10
CA LEU A 48 -21.69 16.66 -10.25
C LEU A 48 -22.89 15.99 -9.58
N GLU A 49 -23.84 16.75 -9.04
CA GLU A 49 -25.06 16.16 -8.46
C GLU A 49 -25.88 15.40 -9.52
N VAL A 50 -25.97 15.93 -10.75
CA VAL A 50 -26.71 15.26 -11.82
C VAL A 50 -25.99 13.99 -12.26
N LEU A 51 -24.67 14.03 -12.36
CA LEU A 51 -23.84 12.87 -12.65
C LEU A 51 -24.01 11.80 -11.56
N ASP A 52 -24.05 12.19 -10.29
CA ASP A 52 -24.26 11.28 -9.16
C ASP A 52 -25.67 10.65 -9.20
N CYS A 53 -26.71 11.46 -9.42
CA CYS A 53 -28.07 10.95 -9.64
C CYS A 53 -28.13 9.96 -10.81
N LEU A 54 -27.53 10.29 -11.95
CA LEU A 54 -27.51 9.40 -13.11
C LEU A 54 -26.69 8.13 -12.85
N ALA A 55 -25.58 8.21 -12.12
CA ALA A 55 -24.78 7.05 -11.76
C ALA A 55 -25.61 6.02 -10.96
N THR A 56 -26.52 6.47 -10.09
CA THR A 56 -27.43 5.55 -9.38
C THR A 56 -28.38 4.78 -10.31
N GLU A 57 -28.69 5.29 -11.51
CA GLU A 57 -29.53 4.61 -12.51
C GLU A 57 -28.79 3.44 -13.18
N TYR A 58 -27.45 3.52 -13.24
CA TYR A 58 -26.61 2.57 -13.95
C TYR A 58 -25.85 1.60 -13.02
N THR A 59 -25.83 1.86 -11.71
CA THR A 59 -25.24 0.95 -10.72
C THR A 59 -26.28 -0.02 -10.15
N LYS A 60 -25.95 -1.32 -10.14
CA LYS A 60 -26.70 -2.33 -9.39
C LYS A 60 -26.16 -2.38 -7.95
N PRO A 61 -26.96 -2.82 -6.97
CA PRO A 61 -26.44 -3.16 -5.65
C PRO A 61 -25.22 -4.07 -5.78
N GLU A 62 -24.16 -3.80 -5.00
CA GLU A 62 -22.93 -4.61 -4.93
C GLU A 62 -22.01 -4.59 -6.18
N THR A 63 -22.24 -3.65 -7.10
CA THR A 63 -21.40 -3.51 -8.31
C THR A 63 -20.70 -2.16 -8.36
N VAL A 64 -19.47 -2.16 -8.91
CA VAL A 64 -18.67 -0.97 -9.15
C VAL A 64 -18.50 -0.82 -10.66
N VAL A 65 -18.87 0.35 -11.17
CA VAL A 65 -18.61 0.76 -12.56
C VAL A 65 -17.34 1.59 -12.54
N LEU A 66 -16.26 1.03 -13.06
CA LEU A 66 -15.02 1.77 -13.29
C LEU A 66 -15.07 2.44 -14.65
N MET A 67 -14.86 3.75 -14.68
CA MET A 67 -14.61 4.52 -15.90
C MET A 67 -13.28 5.24 -15.70
N GLU A 68 -12.24 4.75 -16.36
CA GLU A 68 -10.87 5.31 -16.24
C GLU A 68 -10.80 6.73 -16.81
N GLU A 69 -11.59 7.01 -17.85
CA GLU A 69 -11.73 8.35 -18.42
C GLU A 69 -13.19 8.60 -18.83
N LEU A 70 -13.74 9.76 -18.48
CA LEU A 70 -15.07 10.21 -18.89
C LEU A 70 -14.96 11.59 -19.53
N THR A 71 -14.86 11.62 -20.86
CA THR A 71 -14.91 12.88 -21.61
C THR A 71 -16.35 13.31 -21.83
N LEU A 72 -16.70 14.52 -21.37
CA LEU A 72 -18.05 15.08 -21.48
C LEU A 72 -18.03 16.36 -22.32
N ASP A 73 -18.51 16.26 -23.56
CA ASP A 73 -18.73 17.44 -24.40
C ASP A 73 -20.11 18.05 -24.10
N LEU A 74 -20.12 19.15 -23.33
CA LEU A 74 -21.35 19.87 -23.00
C LEU A 74 -21.59 21.05 -23.95
N GLN A 75 -22.66 20.98 -24.73
CA GLN A 75 -23.13 22.08 -25.58
C GLN A 75 -24.24 22.84 -24.86
N LEU A 76 -23.89 23.97 -24.25
CA LEU A 76 -24.83 24.83 -23.54
C LEU A 76 -25.06 26.10 -24.36
N THR A 77 -26.22 26.21 -25.00
CA THR A 77 -26.64 27.44 -25.69
C THR A 77 -27.47 28.26 -24.72
N VAL A 78 -26.87 29.30 -24.14
CA VAL A 78 -27.51 30.15 -23.13
C VAL A 78 -27.81 31.52 -23.73
N GLN A 79 -29.07 31.95 -23.70
CA GLN A 79 -29.48 33.25 -24.25
C GLN A 79 -29.34 34.40 -23.24
N ASN A 80 -29.41 34.13 -21.93
CA ASN A 80 -29.21 35.06 -20.80
C ASN A 80 -28.56 34.32 -19.61
N ASP A 81 -27.77 35.04 -18.81
CA ASP A 81 -27.05 34.62 -17.58
C ASP A 81 -27.18 33.12 -17.19
N LEU A 82 -26.06 32.39 -17.26
CA LEU A 82 -25.92 30.95 -16.94
C LEU A 82 -26.54 30.57 -15.59
N PHE A 83 -26.54 31.48 -14.62
CA PHE A 83 -27.07 31.26 -13.27
C PHE A 83 -28.59 31.45 -13.17
N SER A 84 -29.23 32.07 -14.17
CA SER A 84 -30.67 32.41 -14.17
C SER A 84 -31.58 31.37 -14.85
N GLU A 85 -31.02 30.51 -15.71
CA GLU A 85 -31.76 29.46 -16.44
C GLU A 85 -31.64 28.05 -15.80
N GLY A 86 -31.39 28.00 -14.49
CA GLY A 86 -30.92 26.80 -13.77
C GLY A 86 -31.65 25.48 -14.09
N GLU A 87 -32.98 25.47 -14.18
CA GLU A 87 -33.76 24.25 -14.42
C GLU A 87 -33.62 23.74 -15.88
N LYS A 88 -33.72 24.62 -16.87
CA LYS A 88 -33.58 24.27 -18.30
C LYS A 88 -32.14 23.84 -18.64
N VAL A 89 -31.17 24.50 -18.01
CA VAL A 89 -29.75 24.16 -18.15
C VAL A 89 -29.49 22.80 -17.52
N ARG A 90 -30.02 22.53 -16.32
CA ARG A 90 -29.90 21.22 -15.66
C ARG A 90 -30.52 20.09 -16.48
N ASP A 91 -31.68 20.30 -17.11
CA ASP A 91 -32.30 19.31 -18.00
C ASP A 91 -31.44 19.01 -19.23
N THR A 92 -30.81 20.03 -19.80
CA THR A 92 -29.92 19.88 -20.96
C THR A 92 -28.65 19.14 -20.58
N ILE A 93 -28.04 19.50 -19.44
CA ILE A 93 -26.91 18.80 -18.85
C ILE A 93 -27.26 17.33 -18.58
N SER A 94 -28.39 17.06 -17.92
CA SER A 94 -28.86 15.70 -17.61
C SER A 94 -29.02 14.84 -18.87
N ARG A 95 -29.59 15.40 -19.94
CA ARG A 95 -29.75 14.70 -21.23
C ARG A 95 -28.40 14.36 -21.87
N GLN A 96 -27.47 15.31 -21.87
CA GLN A 96 -26.14 15.12 -22.47
C GLN A 96 -25.29 14.16 -21.63
N LEU A 97 -25.30 14.29 -20.30
CA LEU A 97 -24.65 13.36 -19.38
C LEU A 97 -25.20 11.93 -19.54
N ARG A 98 -26.51 11.75 -19.59
CA ARG A 98 -27.12 10.41 -19.77
C ARG A 98 -26.71 9.79 -21.11
N ALA A 99 -26.65 10.57 -22.18
CA ALA A 99 -26.19 10.10 -23.49
C ALA A 99 -24.70 9.72 -23.47
N ALA A 100 -23.86 10.56 -22.86
CA ALA A 100 -22.42 10.33 -22.73
C ALA A 100 -22.11 9.10 -21.86
N LEU A 101 -22.75 8.95 -20.70
CA LEU A 101 -22.64 7.78 -19.85
C LEU A 101 -23.10 6.51 -20.57
N LYS A 102 -24.24 6.55 -21.27
CA LYS A 102 -24.73 5.40 -22.03
C LYS A 102 -23.76 5.00 -23.15
N LYS A 103 -23.14 5.97 -23.81
CA LYS A 103 -22.11 5.74 -24.83
C LYS A 103 -20.84 5.16 -24.22
N ALA A 104 -20.32 5.77 -23.15
CA ALA A 104 -19.15 5.29 -22.42
C ALA A 104 -19.32 3.86 -21.89
N LEU A 105 -20.51 3.53 -21.35
CA LEU A 105 -20.87 2.17 -20.93
C LEU A 105 -21.00 1.18 -22.09
N ALA A 106 -21.35 1.63 -23.29
CA ALA A 106 -21.47 0.76 -24.47
C ALA A 106 -20.14 0.53 -25.19
N GLU A 107 -19.24 1.53 -25.18
CA GLU A 107 -17.92 1.49 -25.83
C GLU A 107 -16.86 0.82 -24.95
N ASN A 108 -16.86 1.10 -23.65
CA ASN A 108 -16.06 0.37 -22.68
C ASN A 108 -16.83 -0.88 -22.27
N ASN A 109 -16.59 -2.01 -22.96
CA ASN A 109 -17.05 -3.36 -22.60
C ASN A 109 -17.22 -3.46 -21.08
N ILE A 110 -18.46 -3.33 -20.59
CA ILE A 110 -18.79 -2.99 -19.20
C ILE A 110 -17.99 -3.87 -18.25
N SER A 111 -16.89 -3.37 -17.69
CA SER A 111 -16.26 -3.99 -16.52
C SER A 111 -17.04 -3.54 -15.30
N CYS A 112 -18.31 -3.94 -15.25
CA CYS A 112 -19.11 -3.93 -14.04
C CYS A 112 -18.47 -5.00 -13.16
N LEU A 113 -17.63 -4.56 -12.23
CA LEU A 113 -16.96 -5.45 -11.31
C LEU A 113 -17.88 -5.65 -10.13
N THR A 114 -17.88 -6.86 -9.58
CA THR A 114 -18.41 -7.03 -8.22
C THR A 114 -17.59 -6.14 -7.29
N HIS A 115 -18.21 -5.66 -6.22
CA HIS A 115 -17.49 -4.93 -5.16
C HIS A 115 -16.28 -5.74 -4.67
N ALA A 116 -16.44 -7.07 -4.60
CA ALA A 116 -15.36 -7.98 -4.20
C ALA A 116 -14.16 -7.96 -5.15
N HIS A 117 -14.42 -8.01 -6.45
CA HIS A 117 -13.37 -7.97 -7.47
C HIS A 117 -12.72 -6.59 -7.58
N HIS A 118 -13.47 -5.50 -7.38
CA HIS A 118 -12.90 -4.15 -7.28
C HIS A 118 -11.94 -4.04 -6.09
N ASN A 119 -12.35 -4.48 -4.90
CA ASN A 119 -11.49 -4.52 -3.72
C ASN A 119 -10.24 -5.37 -3.95
N ALA A 120 -10.37 -6.52 -4.61
CA ALA A 120 -9.24 -7.34 -4.98
C ALA A 120 -8.23 -6.60 -5.88
N LYS A 121 -8.71 -5.77 -6.84
CA LYS A 121 -7.82 -4.92 -7.65
C LYS A 121 -7.10 -3.87 -6.83
N LEU A 122 -7.77 -3.22 -5.88
CA LEU A 122 -7.15 -2.25 -4.97
C LEU A 122 -6.05 -2.90 -4.12
N VAL A 123 -6.34 -4.06 -3.54
CA VAL A 123 -5.34 -4.83 -2.77
C VAL A 123 -4.16 -5.24 -3.65
N LEU A 124 -4.40 -5.70 -4.88
CA LEU A 124 -3.33 -6.02 -5.83
C LEU A 124 -2.45 -4.80 -6.17
N GLY A 125 -3.06 -3.65 -6.43
CA GLY A 125 -2.34 -2.39 -6.66
C GLY A 125 -1.47 -2.00 -5.46
N TYR A 126 -2.00 -2.14 -4.25
CA TYR A 126 -1.22 -1.97 -3.02
C TYR A 126 -0.07 -2.97 -2.89
N LEU A 127 -0.28 -4.25 -3.20
CA LEU A 127 0.78 -5.25 -3.13
C LEU A 127 1.92 -4.92 -4.09
N GLU A 128 1.59 -4.46 -5.29
CA GLU A 128 2.56 -4.09 -6.32
C GLU A 128 3.32 -2.80 -5.98
N GLN A 129 2.60 -1.74 -5.64
CA GLN A 129 3.17 -0.39 -5.51
C GLN A 129 3.51 0.00 -4.07
N GLY A 130 2.95 -0.70 -3.08
CA GLY A 130 3.07 -0.37 -1.66
C GLY A 130 2.37 0.93 -1.24
N LEU A 131 1.40 1.38 -2.05
CA LEU A 131 0.69 2.66 -1.93
C LEU A 131 -0.83 2.44 -1.88
N LEU A 132 -1.52 3.33 -1.17
CA LEU A 132 -2.97 3.52 -1.28
C LEU A 132 -3.25 4.95 -1.74
N THR A 133 -4.26 5.11 -2.59
CA THR A 133 -4.64 6.40 -3.19
C THR A 133 -5.64 7.15 -2.32
N SER A 134 -6.50 6.41 -1.61
CA SER A 134 -7.50 6.95 -0.69
C SER A 134 -7.15 6.72 0.78
N CYS A 135 -7.72 7.56 1.65
CA CYS A 135 -7.80 7.25 3.07
C CYS A 135 -8.74 6.06 3.25
N VAL A 136 -8.32 5.05 4.01
CA VAL A 136 -9.08 3.85 4.31
C VAL A 136 -8.96 3.60 5.82
N SER A 137 -10.05 3.27 6.50
CA SER A 137 -10.00 2.85 7.91
C SER A 137 -9.38 1.46 8.04
N ASP A 138 -8.94 1.08 9.25
CA ASP A 138 -8.40 -0.27 9.47
C ASP A 138 -9.49 -1.34 9.21
N GLU A 139 -10.75 -1.06 9.59
CA GLU A 139 -11.90 -1.95 9.32
C GLU A 139 -12.22 -2.08 7.83
N GLU A 140 -12.19 -0.97 7.09
CA GLU A 140 -12.43 -0.96 5.64
C GLU A 140 -11.33 -1.76 4.93
N TRP A 141 -10.07 -1.57 5.33
CA TRP A 141 -8.93 -2.31 4.80
C TRP A 141 -9.07 -3.82 5.05
N ASP A 142 -9.42 -4.22 6.28
CA ASP A 142 -9.63 -5.63 6.63
C ASP A 142 -10.78 -6.25 5.83
N GLY A 143 -11.83 -5.48 5.55
CA GLY A 143 -12.91 -5.87 4.64
C GLY A 143 -12.41 -6.11 3.21
N MET A 144 -11.59 -5.21 2.67
CA MET A 144 -10.98 -5.36 1.35
C MET A 144 -10.07 -6.59 1.27
N VAL A 145 -9.22 -6.82 2.28
CA VAL A 145 -8.31 -7.97 2.35
C VAL A 145 -9.11 -9.28 2.43
N THR A 146 -10.15 -9.33 3.26
CA THR A 146 -11.00 -10.53 3.38
C THR A 146 -11.67 -10.87 2.05
N SER A 147 -12.20 -9.84 1.37
CA SER A 147 -12.76 -9.99 0.03
C SER A 147 -11.73 -10.47 -1.00
N PHE A 148 -10.51 -9.95 -0.95
CA PHE A 148 -9.42 -10.37 -1.83
C PHE A 148 -9.07 -11.85 -1.66
N TYR A 149 -8.97 -12.35 -0.42
CA TYR A 149 -8.72 -13.77 -0.15
C TYR A 149 -9.85 -14.66 -0.68
N GLY A 150 -11.11 -14.22 -0.56
CA GLY A 150 -12.25 -14.89 -1.18
C GLY A 150 -12.13 -14.97 -2.70
N GLU A 151 -11.76 -13.86 -3.36
CA GLU A 151 -11.53 -13.82 -4.81
C GLU A 151 -10.37 -14.71 -5.26
N LEU A 152 -9.28 -14.82 -4.49
CA LEU A 152 -8.18 -15.74 -4.83
C LEU A 152 -8.65 -17.20 -4.96
N ALA A 153 -9.62 -17.62 -4.15
CA ALA A 153 -10.17 -18.97 -4.16
C ALA A 153 -11.07 -19.25 -5.37
N VAL A 154 -11.80 -18.26 -5.89
CA VAL A 154 -12.83 -18.47 -6.92
C VAL A 154 -12.49 -17.86 -8.29
N ASN A 155 -11.71 -16.79 -8.33
CA ASN A 155 -11.47 -15.98 -9.53
C ASN A 155 -10.08 -16.24 -10.13
N GLN A 156 -10.06 -16.88 -11.31
CA GLN A 156 -8.82 -17.24 -12.00
C GLN A 156 -8.01 -16.01 -12.47
N GLU A 157 -8.66 -14.92 -12.85
CA GLU A 157 -7.96 -13.71 -13.31
C GLU A 157 -7.23 -13.03 -12.15
N VAL A 158 -7.92 -12.86 -11.03
CA VAL A 158 -7.33 -12.30 -9.79
C VAL A 158 -6.17 -13.17 -9.33
N ARG A 159 -6.34 -14.50 -9.32
CA ARG A 159 -5.29 -15.45 -8.97
C ARG A 159 -4.09 -15.34 -9.90
N PHE A 160 -4.30 -15.26 -11.21
CA PHE A 160 -3.20 -15.13 -12.18
C PHE A 160 -2.41 -13.84 -11.96
N LYS A 161 -3.09 -12.70 -11.78
CA LYS A 161 -2.46 -11.40 -11.49
C LYS A 161 -1.69 -11.45 -10.18
N TRP A 162 -2.30 -11.95 -9.10
CA TRP A 162 -1.66 -12.13 -7.81
C TRP A 162 -0.34 -12.92 -7.91
N VAL A 163 -0.33 -14.05 -8.61
CA VAL A 163 0.88 -14.86 -8.81
C VAL A 163 1.99 -14.08 -9.51
N GLN A 164 1.67 -13.22 -10.49
CA GLN A 164 2.66 -12.35 -11.10
C GLN A 164 3.19 -11.30 -10.12
N THR A 165 2.29 -10.67 -9.36
CA THR A 165 2.62 -9.64 -8.37
C THR A 165 3.57 -10.17 -7.29
N ILE A 166 3.26 -11.34 -6.70
CA ILE A 166 4.06 -11.89 -5.60
C ILE A 166 5.41 -12.48 -6.03
N LYS A 167 5.74 -12.53 -7.32
CA LYS A 167 7.12 -12.85 -7.75
C LYS A 167 8.12 -11.83 -7.21
N ASN A 168 7.70 -10.57 -7.09
CA ASN A 168 8.47 -9.56 -6.38
C ASN A 168 8.46 -9.86 -4.88
N LYS A 169 9.64 -9.99 -4.27
CA LYS A 169 9.78 -10.36 -2.86
C LYS A 169 9.18 -9.34 -1.89
N HIS A 170 9.26 -8.04 -2.18
CA HIS A 170 8.63 -7.02 -1.33
C HIS A 170 7.10 -7.11 -1.39
N ALA A 171 6.54 -7.34 -2.58
CA ALA A 171 5.11 -7.56 -2.77
C ALA A 171 4.63 -8.84 -2.05
N PHE A 172 5.41 -9.91 -2.11
CA PHE A 172 5.13 -11.12 -1.37
C PHE A 172 5.14 -10.89 0.15
N ILE A 173 6.14 -10.19 0.69
CA ILE A 173 6.23 -9.91 2.12
C ILE A 173 5.01 -9.10 2.59
N ARG A 174 4.56 -8.11 1.81
CA ARG A 174 3.30 -7.40 2.05
C ARG A 174 2.12 -8.36 2.08
N PHE A 175 1.98 -9.20 1.06
CA PHE A 175 0.90 -10.19 0.96
C PHE A 175 0.86 -11.14 2.16
N PHE A 176 2.02 -11.69 2.53
CA PHE A 176 2.16 -12.61 3.64
C PHE A 176 1.73 -11.98 4.97
N ARG A 177 1.97 -10.67 5.14
CA ARG A 177 1.61 -9.91 6.34
C ARG A 177 0.15 -9.45 6.38
N LEU A 178 -0.60 -9.56 5.28
CA LEU A 178 -2.02 -9.17 5.26
C LEU A 178 -2.87 -10.02 6.21
N LYS A 179 -2.48 -11.28 6.44
CA LYS A 179 -3.23 -12.24 7.24
C LYS A 179 -2.31 -13.05 8.15
N SER A 180 -2.88 -13.57 9.23
CA SER A 180 -2.15 -14.39 10.18
C SER A 180 -1.69 -15.73 9.57
N VAL A 181 -0.67 -16.34 10.16
CA VAL A 181 -0.16 -17.64 9.69
C VAL A 181 -1.26 -18.72 9.61
N PRO A 182 -2.19 -18.88 10.57
CA PRO A 182 -3.33 -19.78 10.42
C PRO A 182 -4.21 -19.49 9.20
N GLU A 183 -4.50 -18.23 8.90
CA GLU A 183 -5.25 -17.83 7.70
C GLU A 183 -4.47 -18.12 6.41
N GLN A 184 -3.13 -18.03 6.43
CA GLN A 184 -2.29 -18.48 5.30
C GLN A 184 -2.44 -19.98 5.05
N HIS A 185 -2.56 -20.81 6.10
CA HIS A 185 -2.84 -22.24 5.94
C HIS A 185 -4.21 -22.49 5.31
N GLU A 186 -5.21 -21.70 5.71
CA GLU A 186 -6.56 -21.80 5.16
C GLU A 186 -6.57 -21.48 3.66
N LEU A 187 -5.86 -20.43 3.23
CA LEU A 187 -5.72 -20.12 1.81
C LEU A 187 -5.05 -21.26 1.05
N VAL A 188 -3.98 -21.87 1.59
CA VAL A 188 -3.36 -23.05 0.96
C VAL A 188 -4.36 -24.21 0.82
N ALA A 189 -5.19 -24.45 1.83
CA ALA A 189 -6.22 -25.48 1.78
C ALA A 189 -7.30 -25.18 0.71
N GLN A 190 -7.73 -23.92 0.61
CA GLN A 190 -8.68 -23.48 -0.42
C GLN A 190 -8.09 -23.62 -1.84
N LEU A 191 -6.82 -23.26 -2.03
CA LEU A 191 -6.16 -23.33 -3.34
C LEU A 191 -5.94 -24.77 -3.80
N THR A 192 -5.62 -25.69 -2.88
CA THR A 192 -5.26 -27.08 -3.20
C THR A 192 -6.43 -28.05 -3.11
N SER A 193 -7.52 -27.69 -2.41
CA SER A 193 -8.61 -28.60 -2.03
C SER A 193 -8.14 -29.85 -1.25
N GLU A 194 -6.95 -29.80 -0.65
CA GLU A 194 -6.39 -30.92 0.11
C GLU A 194 -6.83 -30.91 1.58
N ILE A 195 -6.91 -32.09 2.19
CA ILE A 195 -7.20 -32.24 3.62
C ILE A 195 -5.91 -32.22 4.46
N LYS A 196 -6.04 -31.92 5.75
CA LYS A 196 -4.93 -31.94 6.72
C LYS A 196 -3.75 -31.00 6.41
N VAL A 197 -3.98 -29.99 5.58
CA VAL A 197 -2.97 -29.00 5.15
C VAL A 197 -2.21 -28.38 6.31
N MET A 198 -2.93 -27.91 7.33
CA MET A 198 -2.32 -27.31 8.53
C MET A 198 -1.37 -28.30 9.25
N GLN A 199 -1.78 -29.55 9.42
CA GLN A 199 -0.96 -30.56 10.09
C GLN A 199 0.27 -30.93 9.27
N ARG A 200 0.14 -30.97 7.94
CA ARG A 200 1.25 -31.24 7.03
C ARG A 200 2.25 -30.09 7.01
N ILE A 201 1.81 -28.84 6.81
CA ILE A 201 2.70 -27.67 6.84
C ILE A 201 3.46 -27.59 8.17
N ASN A 202 2.76 -27.71 9.30
CA ASN A 202 3.41 -27.69 10.61
C ASN A 202 4.41 -28.84 10.80
N ALA A 203 4.13 -30.03 10.25
CA ALA A 203 5.05 -31.16 10.30
C ALA A 203 6.34 -30.88 9.49
N TYR A 204 6.24 -30.26 8.31
CA TYR A 204 7.42 -29.89 7.53
C TYR A 204 8.21 -28.75 8.18
N LEU A 205 7.56 -27.72 8.72
CA LEU A 205 8.25 -26.68 9.50
C LEU A 205 8.99 -27.28 10.70
N LYS A 206 8.38 -28.28 11.37
CA LYS A 206 9.03 -29.03 12.46
C LYS A 206 10.20 -29.89 11.97
N LEU A 207 10.11 -30.48 10.78
CA LEU A 207 11.20 -31.24 10.18
C LEU A 207 12.46 -30.37 10.02
N PHE A 208 12.33 -29.18 9.42
CA PHE A 208 13.47 -28.29 9.21
C PHE A 208 14.05 -27.79 10.54
N THR A 209 13.20 -27.42 11.50
CA THR A 209 13.66 -26.89 12.80
C THR A 209 14.24 -27.96 13.74
N ALA A 210 13.76 -29.20 13.69
CA ALA A 210 14.25 -30.30 14.52
C ALA A 210 15.54 -30.96 13.99
N ASN A 211 15.94 -30.66 12.76
CA ASN A 211 17.10 -31.29 12.10
C ASN A 211 18.05 -30.24 11.49
N PRO A 212 18.52 -29.24 12.26
CA PRO A 212 19.32 -28.11 11.74
C PRO A 212 20.67 -28.54 11.15
N ASP A 213 21.22 -29.69 11.58
CA ASP A 213 22.46 -30.20 11.03
C ASP A 213 22.32 -30.77 9.61
N TYR A 214 21.10 -31.13 9.21
CA TYR A 214 20.81 -31.85 7.97
C TYR A 214 20.11 -30.99 6.91
N PHE A 215 19.55 -29.85 7.32
CA PHE A 215 18.87 -28.91 6.43
C PHE A 215 19.40 -27.48 6.60
N LEU A 216 19.51 -26.77 5.49
CA LEU A 216 19.72 -25.32 5.49
C LEU A 216 18.55 -24.61 6.18
N SER A 217 18.83 -23.51 6.87
CA SER A 217 17.80 -22.71 7.53
C SER A 217 16.76 -22.25 6.51
N LEU A 218 15.49 -22.50 6.80
CA LEU A 218 14.36 -22.10 5.97
C LEU A 218 13.42 -21.22 6.80
N PRO A 219 13.54 -19.88 6.70
CA PRO A 219 12.64 -18.95 7.37
C PRO A 219 11.19 -19.16 6.94
N LEU A 220 10.24 -18.88 7.84
CA LEU A 220 8.81 -19.05 7.59
C LEU A 220 8.34 -18.31 6.32
N ILE A 221 8.88 -17.11 6.09
CA ILE A 221 8.52 -16.30 4.92
C ILE A 221 8.97 -16.94 3.60
N GLU A 222 10.18 -17.52 3.57
CA GLU A 222 10.71 -18.22 2.39
C GLU A 222 9.96 -19.54 2.13
N PHE A 223 9.54 -20.22 3.19
CA PHE A 223 8.68 -21.39 3.10
C PHE A 223 7.36 -21.05 2.40
N TYR A 224 6.67 -20.00 2.84
CA TYR A 224 5.42 -19.57 2.18
C TYR A 224 5.64 -18.96 0.80
N TYR A 225 6.77 -18.28 0.57
CA TYR A 225 7.12 -17.76 -0.75
C TYR A 225 7.17 -18.88 -1.77
N THR A 226 7.84 -19.98 -1.41
CA THR A 226 7.92 -21.17 -2.25
C THR A 226 6.53 -21.77 -2.46
N LEU A 227 5.74 -21.98 -1.39
CA LEU A 227 4.37 -22.50 -1.52
C LEU A 227 3.51 -21.69 -2.49
N PHE A 228 3.42 -20.38 -2.28
CA PHE A 228 2.54 -19.52 -3.08
C PHE A 228 3.08 -19.22 -4.48
N THR A 229 4.37 -19.46 -4.75
CA THR A 229 4.92 -19.40 -6.12
C THR A 229 4.54 -20.64 -6.94
N PHE A 230 4.42 -21.81 -6.30
CA PHE A 230 4.17 -23.08 -7.00
C PHE A 230 2.70 -23.52 -7.01
N LEU A 231 2.01 -23.49 -5.87
CA LEU A 231 0.66 -24.05 -5.72
C LEU A 231 -0.42 -23.41 -6.60
N PRO A 232 -0.43 -22.09 -6.85
CA PRO A 232 -1.47 -21.49 -7.68
C PRO A 232 -1.40 -21.94 -9.14
N ASN A 233 -0.27 -22.50 -9.57
CA ASN A 233 -0.16 -23.17 -10.86
C ASN A 233 -0.72 -24.59 -10.66
N ASN A 234 -1.88 -24.89 -11.26
CA ASN A 234 -2.66 -26.15 -11.14
C ASN A 234 -1.89 -27.47 -11.44
N ASN A 235 -0.58 -27.39 -11.69
CA ASN A 235 0.30 -28.50 -11.99
C ASN A 235 0.98 -29.08 -10.74
N TRP A 236 0.85 -28.45 -9.56
CA TRP A 236 1.55 -28.85 -8.34
C TRP A 236 0.58 -29.17 -7.19
N SER A 237 0.76 -30.33 -6.58
CA SER A 237 0.12 -30.65 -5.29
C SER A 237 0.94 -30.11 -4.13
N LEU A 238 0.32 -29.93 -2.96
CA LEU A 238 1.02 -29.55 -1.74
C LEU A 238 2.16 -30.54 -1.41
N GLY A 239 1.91 -31.83 -1.59
CA GLY A 239 2.95 -32.86 -1.39
C GLY A 239 4.16 -32.66 -2.29
N ALA A 240 3.94 -32.44 -3.59
CA ALA A 240 5.03 -32.25 -4.54
C ALA A 240 5.89 -31.02 -4.20
N VAL A 241 5.27 -29.89 -3.82
CA VAL A 241 6.01 -28.68 -3.44
C VAL A 241 6.78 -28.89 -2.13
N LEU A 242 6.18 -29.56 -1.13
CA LEU A 242 6.86 -29.83 0.14
C LEU A 242 8.05 -30.80 -0.02
N GLN A 243 7.91 -31.82 -0.88
CA GLN A 243 9.02 -32.71 -1.23
C GLN A 243 10.15 -31.97 -1.94
N LEU A 244 9.81 -31.05 -2.85
CA LEU A 244 10.80 -30.19 -3.52
C LEU A 244 11.60 -29.37 -2.50
N MET A 245 10.94 -28.76 -1.51
CA MET A 245 11.62 -28.01 -0.45
C MET A 245 12.59 -28.87 0.36
N VAL A 246 12.20 -30.11 0.68
CA VAL A 246 13.09 -31.05 1.40
C VAL A 246 14.38 -31.25 0.62
N VAL A 247 14.30 -31.48 -0.69
CA VAL A 247 15.49 -31.70 -1.52
C VAL A 247 16.32 -30.42 -1.68
N GLN A 248 15.69 -29.27 -1.91
CA GLN A 248 16.38 -27.99 -2.11
C GLN A 248 17.15 -27.53 -0.87
N HIS A 249 16.61 -27.77 0.33
CA HIS A 249 17.24 -27.36 1.59
C HIS A 249 18.10 -28.46 2.21
N MET A 250 18.25 -29.61 1.56
CA MET A 250 18.99 -30.75 2.07
C MET A 250 20.51 -30.51 2.07
N ILE A 251 21.22 -30.95 3.12
CA ILE A 251 22.69 -31.03 3.14
C ILE A 251 23.10 -32.48 2.82
N PRO A 252 23.50 -32.80 1.57
CA PRO A 252 23.57 -34.18 1.08
C PRO A 252 24.56 -35.06 1.85
N ASP A 253 25.73 -34.54 2.18
CA ASP A 253 26.84 -35.32 2.77
C ASP A 253 26.55 -35.80 4.21
N LYS A 254 25.57 -35.17 4.89
CA LYS A 254 25.27 -35.44 6.30
C LYS A 254 24.13 -36.44 6.50
N ILE A 255 23.21 -36.58 5.56
CA ILE A 255 22.02 -37.46 5.71
C ILE A 255 22.33 -38.95 5.51
N THR A 256 23.47 -39.27 4.90
CA THR A 256 23.96 -40.64 4.68
C THR A 256 24.17 -41.46 5.96
N SER A 257 24.28 -40.81 7.12
CA SER A 257 24.32 -41.41 8.45
C SER A 257 23.02 -41.10 9.22
N GLN A 258 21.98 -41.89 8.96
CA GLN A 258 20.59 -41.58 9.32
C GLN A 258 20.31 -41.55 10.83
N ASN A 259 19.95 -40.37 11.35
CA ASN A 259 19.11 -40.25 12.54
C ASN A 259 18.27 -38.96 12.48
N LEU A 260 17.33 -38.89 11.52
CA LEU A 260 16.42 -37.75 11.34
C LEU A 260 15.20 -37.88 12.25
N THR A 261 14.83 -36.79 12.92
CA THR A 261 13.56 -36.69 13.64
C THR A 261 12.45 -36.28 12.67
N ILE A 262 11.71 -37.27 12.13
CA ILE A 262 10.64 -37.05 11.15
C ILE A 262 9.26 -37.25 11.81
N PRO A 263 8.34 -36.28 11.71
CA PRO A 263 6.96 -36.46 12.17
C PRO A 263 6.24 -37.58 11.39
N LYS A 264 5.50 -38.45 12.11
CA LYS A 264 4.82 -39.63 11.54
C LYS A 264 3.92 -39.35 10.33
N ILE A 265 3.24 -38.19 10.33
CA ILE A 265 2.28 -37.81 9.28
C ILE A 265 2.94 -37.58 7.90
N ILE A 266 4.21 -37.20 7.86
CA ILE A 266 4.96 -36.92 6.62
C ILE A 266 6.05 -37.96 6.33
N LEU A 267 6.15 -39.03 7.14
CA LEU A 267 7.23 -40.01 7.04
C LEU A 267 7.35 -40.60 5.63
N ALA A 268 6.23 -41.04 5.05
CA ALA A 268 6.24 -41.62 3.70
C ALA A 268 6.63 -40.60 2.62
N GLU A 269 6.15 -39.36 2.72
CA GLU A 269 6.45 -38.29 1.75
C GLU A 269 7.93 -37.90 1.78
N VAL A 270 8.49 -37.76 2.98
CA VAL A 270 9.90 -37.40 3.20
C VAL A 270 10.82 -38.54 2.77
N SER A 271 10.51 -39.79 3.13
CA SER A 271 11.29 -40.95 2.67
C SER A 271 11.36 -41.02 1.14
N ALA A 272 10.22 -40.84 0.46
CA ALA A 272 10.18 -40.81 -1.00
C ALA A 272 11.02 -39.65 -1.59
N ALA A 273 10.99 -38.47 -0.97
CA ALA A 273 11.81 -37.32 -1.40
C ALA A 273 13.32 -37.60 -1.25
N LEU A 274 13.73 -38.24 -0.15
CA LEU A 274 15.13 -38.61 0.10
C LEU A 274 15.64 -39.65 -0.92
N GLU A 275 14.80 -40.61 -1.30
CA GLU A 275 15.13 -41.61 -2.33
C GLU A 275 15.29 -40.96 -3.73
N GLN A 276 14.48 -39.95 -4.03
CA GLN A 276 14.48 -39.22 -5.32
C GLN A 276 15.44 -38.02 -5.35
N ALA A 277 16.16 -37.74 -4.27
CA ALA A 277 17.03 -36.57 -4.14
C ALA A 277 18.12 -36.44 -5.22
N PRO A 278 18.77 -37.52 -5.72
CA PRO A 278 19.73 -37.41 -6.82
C PRO A 278 19.09 -36.91 -8.12
N THR A 279 17.89 -37.40 -8.44
CA THR A 279 17.14 -37.06 -9.66
C THR A 279 16.45 -35.69 -9.63
N LEU A 280 16.14 -35.15 -8.44
CA LEU A 280 15.50 -33.84 -8.29
C LEU A 280 16.49 -32.66 -8.37
N LYS A 281 17.81 -32.90 -8.19
CA LYS A 281 18.86 -31.89 -8.37
C LYS A 281 19.11 -31.51 -9.83
N ASP A 282 18.95 -32.47 -10.76
CA ASP A 282 19.12 -32.28 -12.20
C ASP A 282 17.88 -31.66 -12.89
N HIS A 283 16.80 -31.44 -12.12
CA HIS A 283 15.62 -30.74 -12.59
C HIS A 283 15.99 -29.26 -12.85
N PRO A 284 15.47 -28.58 -13.90
CA PRO A 284 15.84 -27.20 -14.26
C PRO A 284 15.71 -26.14 -13.15
N PHE A 285 15.16 -26.50 -11.99
CA PHE A 285 14.94 -25.65 -10.82
C PHE A 285 15.76 -26.07 -9.58
N GLY A 286 16.69 -27.03 -9.72
CA GLY A 286 17.63 -27.44 -8.66
C GLY A 286 18.78 -26.44 -8.43
N ASN A 287 18.98 -25.50 -9.36
CA ASN A 287 20.07 -24.52 -9.32
C ASN A 287 19.62 -23.08 -8.92
N SER A 288 18.41 -22.87 -8.39
CA SER A 288 18.00 -21.53 -7.97
C SER A 288 18.53 -21.09 -6.60
N THR A 289 19.30 -21.95 -5.91
CA THR A 289 20.02 -21.59 -4.69
C THR A 289 21.49 -21.33 -5.00
N GLU A 290 21.78 -20.19 -5.63
CA GLU A 290 23.04 -19.52 -5.34
C GLU A 290 23.03 -19.17 -3.85
N ARG A 291 23.79 -19.95 -3.10
CA ARG A 291 24.09 -19.72 -1.70
C ARG A 291 24.76 -18.36 -1.55
N GLU A 292 24.14 -17.45 -0.82
CA GLU A 292 24.87 -16.48 -0.03
C GLU A 292 24.51 -16.65 1.45
N GLU A 293 25.30 -17.47 2.13
CA GLU A 293 25.65 -17.23 3.51
C GLU A 293 26.39 -15.89 3.60
N GLN A 294 25.66 -14.78 3.59
CA GLN A 294 26.15 -13.51 4.13
C GLN A 294 25.02 -12.92 4.96
N GLY A 295 25.29 -12.79 6.27
CA GLY A 295 24.41 -12.09 7.18
C GLY A 295 24.06 -10.70 6.63
N ILE A 296 22.82 -10.30 6.89
CA ILE A 296 22.21 -9.04 6.52
C ILE A 296 23.24 -7.88 6.58
N LYS A 297 23.76 -7.52 5.42
CA LYS A 297 24.29 -6.20 5.10
C LYS A 297 23.68 -5.84 3.76
N GLU A 298 22.52 -5.19 3.82
CA GLU A 298 21.99 -4.48 2.67
C GLU A 298 23.00 -3.38 2.30
N VAL A 299 23.82 -3.66 1.29
CA VAL A 299 24.55 -2.63 0.55
C VAL A 299 23.63 -2.23 -0.61
N PRO A 300 23.38 -0.93 -0.84
CA PRO A 300 22.39 -0.46 -1.82
C PRO A 300 22.86 -0.77 -3.24
N GLY A 301 22.38 -1.89 -3.77
CA GLY A 301 22.56 -2.31 -5.16
C GLY A 301 21.51 -1.68 -6.05
N LYS A 302 21.95 -0.72 -6.87
CA LYS A 302 21.23 -0.10 -8.00
C LYS A 302 20.38 -1.10 -8.79
N ASN A 303 19.09 -1.17 -8.50
CA ASN A 303 18.10 -1.45 -9.52
C ASN A 303 17.65 -0.10 -10.11
N THR A 304 18.41 0.40 -11.08
CA THR A 304 17.92 1.43 -12.00
C THR A 304 16.90 0.78 -12.94
N ALA A 305 15.76 0.37 -12.41
CA ALA A 305 14.53 0.45 -13.16
C ALA A 305 14.15 1.92 -13.10
N THR A 306 14.38 2.65 -14.21
CA THR A 306 13.78 3.96 -14.43
C THR A 306 12.29 3.86 -14.10
N MET A 307 11.89 4.42 -12.97
CA MET A 307 10.49 4.69 -12.65
C MET A 307 9.96 5.69 -13.67
N GLN A 308 9.43 5.16 -14.78
CA GLN A 308 8.58 5.86 -15.74
C GLN A 308 7.16 5.27 -15.68
N HIS A 309 6.64 5.11 -14.47
CA HIS A 309 5.21 5.27 -14.24
C HIS A 309 5.09 6.44 -13.28
N GLY A 310 4.85 7.62 -13.85
CA GLY A 310 4.29 8.69 -13.05
C GLY A 310 2.93 8.19 -12.58
N THR A 311 2.77 7.95 -11.29
CA THR A 311 1.45 7.84 -10.71
C THR A 311 0.82 9.23 -10.88
N GLU A 312 0.04 9.44 -11.94
CA GLU A 312 -0.76 10.68 -12.10
C GLU A 312 -1.72 10.84 -10.90
N VAL A 313 -2.11 9.69 -10.34
CA VAL A 313 -2.82 9.49 -9.09
C VAL A 313 -1.89 9.62 -7.87
N GLY A 314 -2.27 10.44 -6.89
CA GLY A 314 -1.46 10.65 -5.69
C GLY A 314 -1.76 9.64 -4.59
N ALA A 315 -0.75 9.26 -3.81
CA ALA A 315 -0.91 8.41 -2.63
C ALA A 315 -1.35 9.22 -1.41
N TYR A 316 -2.29 8.68 -0.63
CA TYR A 316 -2.73 9.28 0.64
C TYR A 316 -1.66 9.11 1.72
N ILE A 317 -1.45 10.16 2.52
CA ILE A 317 -0.50 10.20 3.64
C ILE A 317 -1.23 10.74 4.88
N GLY A 318 -1.27 9.98 5.97
CA GLY A 318 -1.95 10.39 7.22
C GLY A 318 -1.08 11.20 8.20
N GLN A 319 0.25 11.13 8.05
CA GLN A 319 1.23 11.80 8.90
C GLN A 319 2.18 12.68 8.07
N ALA A 320 1.62 13.44 7.13
CA ALA A 320 2.35 14.29 6.20
C ALA A 320 3.25 15.32 6.91
N GLY A 321 2.87 15.72 8.13
CA GLY A 321 3.61 16.64 8.96
C GLY A 321 4.93 16.13 9.51
N LEU A 322 5.22 14.82 9.36
CA LEU A 322 6.52 14.22 9.68
C LEU A 322 7.70 14.95 8.99
N VAL A 323 7.46 15.61 7.85
CA VAL A 323 8.43 16.46 7.15
C VAL A 323 9.02 17.58 8.02
N LEU A 324 8.29 18.06 9.04
CA LEU A 324 8.78 19.08 9.97
C LEU A 324 9.94 18.57 10.84
N LEU A 325 10.01 17.25 11.04
CA LEU A 325 11.07 16.61 11.83
C LEU A 325 12.32 16.32 10.98
N ALA A 326 12.21 16.33 9.65
CA ALA A 326 13.22 15.81 8.73
C ALA A 326 14.63 16.37 8.96
N HIS A 327 14.74 17.67 9.24
CA HIS A 327 16.01 18.35 9.50
C HIS A 327 16.80 17.71 10.65
N PHE A 328 16.12 17.19 11.67
CA PHE A 328 16.73 16.67 12.89
C PHE A 328 16.85 15.14 12.92
N LEU A 329 16.20 14.43 11.98
CA LEU A 329 16.24 12.97 11.90
C LEU A 329 17.66 12.39 11.84
N PRO A 330 18.63 12.96 11.09
CA PRO A 330 20.00 12.42 11.07
C PRO A 330 20.66 12.41 12.45
N GLN A 331 20.50 13.49 13.22
CA GLN A 331 21.08 13.57 14.56
C GLN A 331 20.40 12.59 15.51
N PHE A 332 19.07 12.48 15.44
CA PHE A 332 18.31 11.53 16.23
C PHE A 332 18.72 10.08 15.93
N LEU A 333 18.71 9.68 14.65
CA LEU A 333 19.08 8.34 14.24
C LEU A 333 20.52 7.98 14.61
N LYS A 334 21.45 8.94 14.55
CA LYS A 334 22.81 8.74 15.07
C LYS A 334 22.81 8.45 16.57
N LYS A 335 22.02 9.20 17.35
CA LYS A 335 21.93 9.06 18.82
C LYS A 335 21.37 7.69 19.21
N VAL A 336 20.33 7.22 18.53
CA VAL A 336 19.70 5.92 18.81
C VAL A 336 20.37 4.73 18.11
N GLY A 337 21.49 4.94 17.42
CA GLY A 337 22.33 3.87 16.88
C GLY A 337 21.84 3.28 15.55
N TYR A 338 21.00 3.99 14.80
CA TYR A 338 20.49 3.58 13.48
C TYR A 338 21.38 4.00 12.30
N LEU A 339 22.41 4.83 12.56
CA LEU A 339 23.39 5.23 11.57
C LEU A 339 24.76 4.62 11.85
N ASN A 340 25.43 4.19 10.78
CA ASN A 340 26.83 3.78 10.83
C ASN A 340 27.77 5.01 10.92
N GLU A 341 29.08 4.76 11.05
CA GLU A 341 30.10 5.82 11.14
C GLU A 341 30.14 6.75 9.90
N LYS A 342 29.67 6.27 8.75
CA LYS A 342 29.58 7.02 7.49
C LYS A 342 28.27 7.81 7.34
N GLY A 343 27.39 7.77 8.34
CA GLY A 343 26.10 8.47 8.32
C GLY A 343 25.02 7.77 7.48
N GLN A 344 25.22 6.50 7.11
CA GLN A 344 24.23 5.70 6.38
C GLN A 344 23.41 4.87 7.35
N LEU A 345 22.15 4.58 6.99
CA LEU A 345 21.29 3.67 7.74
C LEU A 345 21.91 2.27 7.83
N ILE A 346 21.87 1.68 9.02
CA ILE A 346 22.34 0.30 9.25
C ILE A 346 21.31 -0.70 8.71
N ASP A 347 20.04 -0.46 9.00
CA ASP A 347 18.91 -1.25 8.54
C ASP A 347 17.77 -0.28 8.18
N ALA A 348 17.55 -0.09 6.88
CA ALA A 348 16.55 0.85 6.40
C ALA A 348 15.11 0.35 6.63
N VAL A 349 14.89 -0.96 6.75
CA VAL A 349 13.53 -1.51 6.94
C VAL A 349 12.99 -1.31 8.34
N GLU A 350 13.83 -1.01 9.35
CA GLU A 350 13.40 -0.69 10.72
C GLU A 350 12.97 0.77 10.93
N VAL A 351 13.48 1.70 10.12
CA VAL A 351 13.31 3.14 10.35
C VAL A 351 11.88 3.66 10.08
N PRO A 352 11.12 3.17 9.08
CA PRO A 352 9.78 3.68 8.81
C PRO A 352 8.82 3.60 10.01
N ILE A 353 8.80 2.47 10.73
CA ILE A 353 7.94 2.33 11.91
C ILE A 353 8.40 3.21 13.08
N LEU A 354 9.70 3.46 13.20
CA LEU A 354 10.23 4.42 14.17
C LEU A 354 9.76 5.85 13.87
N PHE A 355 9.84 6.29 12.62
CA PHE A 355 9.34 7.61 12.22
C PHE A 355 7.82 7.74 12.38
N HIS A 356 7.08 6.67 12.08
CA HIS A 356 5.66 6.62 12.37
C HIS A 356 5.39 6.79 13.87
N TYR A 357 6.06 6.02 14.73
CA TYR A 357 5.94 6.13 16.18
C TYR A 357 6.30 7.53 16.70
N MET A 358 7.28 8.21 16.09
CA MET A 358 7.60 9.61 16.43
C MET A 358 6.42 10.54 16.15
N ALA A 359 5.73 10.38 15.01
CA ALA A 359 4.62 11.23 14.60
C ALA A 359 3.28 10.91 15.29
N THR A 360 2.97 9.64 15.52
CA THR A 360 1.64 9.21 16.00
C THR A 360 1.66 8.72 17.45
N GLY A 361 2.78 8.21 17.94
CA GLY A 361 2.84 7.48 19.20
C GLY A 361 2.35 6.03 19.10
N GLU A 362 2.03 5.54 17.91
CA GLU A 362 1.60 4.16 17.69
C GLU A 362 2.81 3.25 17.39
N SER A 363 2.96 2.18 18.16
CA SER A 363 4.12 1.26 18.06
C SER A 363 3.97 0.23 16.94
N SER A 364 2.83 0.20 16.26
CA SER A 364 2.55 -0.67 15.13
C SER A 364 1.61 0.03 14.16
N ALA A 365 1.81 -0.19 12.87
CA ALA A 365 0.91 0.31 11.84
C ALA A 365 0.91 -0.62 10.64
N PRO A 366 -0.22 -0.77 9.93
CA PRO A 366 -0.21 -1.43 8.63
C PRO A 366 0.72 -0.69 7.67
N GLU A 367 1.40 -1.43 6.79
CA GLU A 367 2.47 -0.87 5.95
C GLU A 367 1.98 0.23 4.99
N TRP A 368 0.70 0.24 4.59
CA TRP A 368 0.13 1.32 3.78
C TRP A 368 0.14 2.69 4.49
N LYS A 369 0.10 2.73 5.82
CA LYS A 369 0.30 3.97 6.60
C LYS A 369 1.77 4.43 6.59
N LEU A 370 2.72 3.60 6.16
CA LEU A 370 4.17 3.87 6.26
C LEU A 370 4.79 4.45 4.99
N THR A 371 3.99 4.92 4.03
CA THR A 371 4.47 5.47 2.76
C THR A 371 5.47 6.62 2.91
N LEU A 372 5.11 7.72 3.59
CA LEU A 372 6.03 8.84 3.80
C LEU A 372 7.23 8.45 4.70
N PRO A 373 7.04 7.69 5.80
CA PRO A 373 8.15 7.14 6.56
C PRO A 373 9.17 6.34 5.72
N LYS A 374 8.72 5.49 4.77
CA LYS A 374 9.59 4.75 3.83
C LYS A 374 10.44 5.70 3.00
N ILE A 375 9.83 6.72 2.40
CA ILE A 375 10.53 7.71 1.58
C ILE A 375 11.60 8.47 2.39
N LEU A 376 11.26 8.88 3.62
CA LEU A 376 12.23 9.55 4.51
C LEU A 376 13.34 8.61 4.98
N ALA A 377 13.07 7.31 5.10
CA ALA A 377 14.08 6.28 5.34
C ALA A 377 14.91 5.93 4.08
N GLY A 378 14.59 6.52 2.93
CA GLY A 378 15.29 6.27 1.66
C GLY A 378 14.83 5.01 0.92
N LEU A 379 13.74 4.38 1.36
CA LEU A 379 13.10 3.26 0.69
C LEU A 379 12.12 3.75 -0.38
N ASP A 380 12.02 3.01 -1.47
CA ASP A 380 10.94 3.16 -2.45
C ASP A 380 9.61 2.72 -1.83
N PRO A 381 8.46 3.32 -2.19
CA PRO A 381 7.16 2.86 -1.71
C PRO A 381 6.88 1.39 -1.97
N GLY A 382 7.39 0.83 -3.08
CA GLY A 382 7.28 -0.59 -3.41
C GLY A 382 8.13 -1.51 -2.53
N GLU A 383 9.03 -0.98 -1.70
CA GLU A 383 9.83 -1.77 -0.78
C GLU A 383 9.09 -2.04 0.54
N HIS A 384 9.16 -3.29 1.01
CA HIS A 384 8.65 -3.69 2.32
C HIS A 384 9.42 -3.02 3.47
N CYS A 385 8.76 -2.82 4.61
CA CYS A 385 9.39 -2.34 5.84
C CYS A 385 8.79 -3.02 7.07
N ASN A 386 9.39 -2.87 8.25
CA ASN A 386 8.81 -3.41 9.48
C ASN A 386 7.56 -2.62 9.88
N THR A 387 6.53 -3.32 10.34
CA THR A 387 5.22 -2.75 10.72
C THR A 387 5.00 -2.67 12.22
N ALA A 388 5.93 -3.22 13.00
CA ALA A 388 5.91 -3.17 14.45
C ALA A 388 7.29 -2.76 14.97
N LEU A 389 7.29 -1.84 15.93
CA LEU A 389 8.49 -1.33 16.55
C LEU A 389 9.12 -2.42 17.43
N ARG A 390 10.43 -2.64 17.26
CA ARG A 390 11.17 -3.52 18.17
C ARG A 390 11.34 -2.83 19.52
N PRO A 391 11.27 -3.55 20.65
CA PRO A 391 11.57 -2.95 21.95
C PRO A 391 13.01 -2.43 21.99
N VAL A 392 13.16 -1.11 22.08
CA VAL A 392 14.45 -0.43 22.23
C VAL A 392 14.47 0.27 23.58
N LYS A 393 15.53 0.04 24.37
CA LYS A 393 15.66 0.61 25.71
C LYS A 393 15.67 2.14 25.65
N ASN A 394 14.88 2.78 26.51
CA ASN A 394 14.75 4.24 26.66
C ASN A 394 14.23 4.99 25.41
N LEU A 395 13.71 4.30 24.40
CA LEU A 395 13.30 4.93 23.14
C LEU A 395 12.24 6.02 23.34
N ASP A 396 11.24 5.77 24.19
CA ASP A 396 10.16 6.73 24.46
C ASP A 396 10.69 8.01 25.09
N THR A 397 11.68 7.88 25.99
CA THR A 397 12.34 9.03 26.61
C THR A 397 13.13 9.82 25.57
N GLU A 398 13.86 9.12 24.70
CA GLU A 398 14.64 9.74 23.63
C GLU A 398 13.76 10.49 22.62
N ILE A 399 12.62 9.92 22.22
CA ILE A 399 11.65 10.57 21.33
C ILE A 399 10.97 11.75 22.03
N THR A 400 10.61 11.61 23.30
CA THR A 400 9.99 12.70 24.07
C THR A 400 10.93 13.90 24.17
N GLU A 401 12.21 13.67 24.49
CA GLU A 401 13.21 14.75 24.55
C GLU A 401 13.50 15.34 23.17
N PHE A 402 13.49 14.51 22.12
CA PHE A 402 13.58 14.99 20.74
C PHE A 402 12.43 15.94 20.38
N LEU A 403 11.18 15.56 20.62
CA LEU A 403 10.02 16.38 20.31
C LEU A 403 10.01 17.69 21.14
N LYS A 404 10.42 17.64 22.40
CA LYS A 404 10.63 18.86 23.22
C LYS A 404 11.68 19.78 22.63
N ALA A 405 12.78 19.24 22.09
CA ALA A 405 13.79 20.04 21.42
C ALA A 405 13.23 20.74 20.17
N ILE A 406 12.44 20.04 19.35
CA ILE A 406 11.73 20.64 18.20
C ILE A 406 10.84 21.80 18.63
N ILE A 407 10.03 21.60 19.68
CA ILE A 407 9.17 22.66 20.25
C ILE A 407 10.01 23.85 20.73
N GLY A 408 11.15 23.59 21.40
CA GLY A 408 12.07 24.64 21.84
C GLY A 408 12.70 25.43 20.69
N HIS A 409 12.99 24.79 19.56
CA HIS A 409 13.48 25.46 18.36
C HIS A 409 12.36 26.25 17.64
N TRP A 410 11.12 25.76 17.66
CA TRP A 410 9.94 26.44 17.11
C TRP A 410 9.24 27.30 18.17
N LYS A 411 9.89 28.41 18.56
CA LYS A 411 9.46 29.30 19.66
C LYS A 411 7.99 29.76 19.59
N ALA A 412 7.39 29.81 18.41
CA ALA A 412 5.98 30.18 18.22
C ALA A 412 5.00 29.19 18.89
N LEU A 413 5.40 27.94 19.10
CA LEU A 413 4.58 26.92 19.78
C LEU A 413 4.47 27.12 21.30
N LYS A 414 5.33 27.95 21.91
CA LYS A 414 5.29 28.24 23.36
C LYS A 414 5.29 26.96 24.22
N ASN A 415 4.20 26.68 24.92
CA ASN A 415 4.07 25.60 25.91
C ASN A 415 3.38 24.35 25.33
N THR A 416 3.34 24.19 24.01
CA THR A 416 2.83 22.97 23.37
C THR A 416 3.55 21.74 23.90
N SER A 417 2.80 20.69 24.25
CA SER A 417 3.36 19.40 24.65
C SER A 417 3.81 18.59 23.41
N PRO A 418 4.64 17.55 23.58
CA PRO A 418 4.95 16.61 22.50
C PRO A 418 3.69 16.03 21.82
N ASP A 419 2.67 15.65 22.58
CA ASP A 419 1.41 15.14 22.02
C ASP A 419 0.64 16.25 21.28
N GLY A 420 0.63 17.48 21.80
CA GLY A 420 0.04 18.62 21.10
C GLY A 420 0.74 18.92 19.77
N LEU A 421 2.06 18.75 19.70
CA LEU A 421 2.82 18.84 18.43
C LEU A 421 2.38 17.73 17.46
N ARG A 422 2.25 16.50 17.94
CA ARG A 422 1.81 15.35 17.14
C ARG A 422 0.45 15.59 16.50
N GLU A 423 -0.56 15.84 17.33
CA GLU A 423 -1.96 16.01 16.91
C GLU A 423 -2.15 17.22 16.00
N THR A 424 -1.46 18.33 16.29
CA THR A 424 -1.69 19.59 15.55
C THR A 424 -0.90 19.64 14.24
N PHE A 425 0.33 19.13 14.22
CA PHE A 425 1.28 19.38 13.13
C PHE A 425 1.92 18.15 12.51
N LEU A 426 1.96 16.99 13.16
CA LEU A 426 2.60 15.79 12.58
C LEU A 426 1.58 14.85 11.92
N VAL A 427 0.44 14.63 12.57
CA VAL A 427 -0.70 13.85 12.05
C VAL A 427 -1.55 14.77 11.17
N ARG A 428 -1.03 15.03 9.97
CA ARG A 428 -1.64 15.87 8.94
C ARG A 428 -1.90 15.02 7.71
N GLU A 429 -3.07 15.17 7.11
CA GLU A 429 -3.35 14.53 5.83
C GLU A 429 -2.53 15.20 4.71
N GLY A 430 -2.16 14.42 3.71
CA GLY A 430 -1.48 14.91 2.53
C GLY A 430 -1.58 13.95 1.35
N VAL A 431 -1.24 14.46 0.18
CA VAL A 431 -1.22 13.70 -1.07
C VAL A 431 0.19 13.72 -1.63
N LEU A 432 0.76 12.54 -1.84
CA LEU A 432 2.09 12.35 -2.38
C LEU A 432 2.03 11.95 -3.85
N LYS A 433 2.71 12.69 -4.72
CA LYS A 433 2.86 12.37 -6.14
C LYS A 433 4.32 12.11 -6.48
N SER A 434 4.57 11.19 -7.41
CA SER A 434 5.90 10.95 -7.98
C SER A 434 5.95 11.48 -9.41
N LYS A 435 6.91 12.34 -9.72
CA LYS A 435 7.10 12.90 -11.06
C LYS A 435 8.57 13.16 -11.36
N ASN A 436 9.05 12.67 -12.50
CA ASN A 436 10.41 12.90 -13.00
C ASN A 436 11.52 12.52 -11.98
N GLY A 437 11.33 11.45 -11.21
CA GLY A 437 12.29 11.01 -10.18
C GLY A 437 12.29 11.86 -8.91
N PHE A 438 11.27 12.70 -8.71
CA PHE A 438 11.06 13.48 -7.49
C PHE A 438 9.72 13.15 -6.85
N TYR A 439 9.64 13.33 -5.53
CA TYR A 439 8.40 13.25 -4.79
C TYR A 439 7.87 14.65 -4.49
N TYR A 440 6.55 14.82 -4.58
CA TYR A 440 5.84 16.05 -4.26
C TYR A 440 4.75 15.74 -3.26
N LEU A 441 4.88 16.24 -2.04
CA LEU A 441 3.89 16.11 -0.98
C LEU A 441 3.10 17.41 -0.87
N HIS A 442 1.79 17.34 -1.12
CA HIS A 442 0.87 18.43 -0.90
C HIS A 442 0.14 18.24 0.42
N ILE A 443 0.14 19.26 1.27
CA ILE A 443 -0.51 19.24 2.58
C ILE A 443 -1.58 20.34 2.59
N PRO A 444 -2.87 20.01 2.76
CA PRO A 444 -3.93 21.00 2.86
C PRO A 444 -3.73 21.93 4.05
N GLU A 445 -3.93 23.22 3.79
CA GLU A 445 -3.78 24.28 4.80
C GLU A 445 -4.88 24.20 5.87
N GLN A 446 -4.51 24.47 7.11
CA GLN A 446 -5.43 24.70 8.23
C GLN A 446 -5.08 25.99 8.97
N THR A 447 -6.04 26.50 9.76
CA THR A 447 -5.87 27.74 10.53
C THR A 447 -4.62 27.75 11.42
N VAL A 448 -4.20 26.59 11.94
CA VAL A 448 -2.99 26.46 12.77
C VAL A 448 -1.69 26.67 12.00
N ASP A 449 -1.72 26.57 10.67
CA ASP A 449 -0.55 26.70 9.78
C ASP A 449 -0.03 28.13 9.69
N ILE A 450 -0.75 29.10 10.25
CA ILE A 450 -0.26 30.48 10.49
C ILE A 450 1.04 30.51 11.32
N LEU A 451 1.36 29.42 12.03
CA LEU A 451 2.59 29.28 12.80
C LEU A 451 3.79 28.77 11.98
N LEU A 452 3.57 28.19 10.79
CA LEU A 452 4.64 27.62 9.94
C LEU A 452 5.69 28.64 9.48
N PRO A 453 5.34 29.91 9.13
CA PRO A 453 6.33 30.92 8.76
C PRO A 453 7.36 31.23 9.86
N TYR A 454 7.09 30.83 11.12
CA TYR A 454 7.99 31.03 12.24
C TYR A 454 8.98 29.86 12.46
N ILE A 455 9.00 28.86 11.58
CA ILE A 455 9.96 27.74 11.64
C ILE A 455 11.32 28.21 11.08
N PRO A 456 12.41 28.14 11.87
CA PRO A 456 13.73 28.63 11.45
C PRO A 456 14.57 27.63 10.61
N TRP A 457 14.02 26.49 10.20
CA TRP A 457 14.70 25.48 9.38
C TRP A 457 13.92 25.12 8.11
N ASN A 458 14.60 24.48 7.16
CA ASN A 458 13.97 24.02 5.92
C ASN A 458 13.17 22.73 6.16
N TYR A 459 11.91 22.74 5.75
CA TYR A 459 11.03 21.57 5.66
C TYR A 459 10.37 21.42 4.28
N THR A 460 10.64 22.33 3.34
CA THR A 460 10.01 22.40 2.01
C THR A 460 10.76 21.61 0.94
N THR A 461 12.05 21.33 1.16
CA THR A 461 12.88 20.55 0.23
C THR A 461 13.78 19.63 1.04
N ILE A 462 13.43 18.35 1.05
CA ILE A 462 14.05 17.35 1.90
C ILE A 462 14.87 16.40 1.04
N ARG A 463 16.16 16.29 1.39
CA ARG A 463 17.09 15.29 0.87
C ARG A 463 18.04 14.89 1.98
N LEU A 464 17.70 13.81 2.68
CA LEU A 464 18.58 13.21 3.70
C LEU A 464 19.71 12.43 3.01
N GLN A 465 20.81 12.18 3.72
CA GLN A 465 22.04 11.63 3.13
C GLN A 465 21.86 10.24 2.48
N TRP A 466 20.88 9.47 2.94
CA TRP A 466 20.53 8.15 2.43
C TRP A 466 19.36 8.15 1.43
N MET A 467 18.71 9.29 1.19
CA MET A 467 17.58 9.36 0.25
C MET A 467 18.08 9.37 -1.20
N GLN A 468 17.40 8.61 -2.06
CA GLN A 468 17.66 8.59 -3.50
C GLN A 468 17.06 9.81 -4.20
N ASN A 469 15.81 10.13 -3.86
CA ASN A 469 15.01 11.17 -4.52
C ASN A 469 14.77 12.36 -3.59
N ILE A 470 14.62 13.55 -4.16
CA ILE A 470 14.25 14.74 -3.38
C ILE A 470 12.75 14.72 -3.14
N LEU A 471 12.35 15.07 -1.92
CA LEU A 471 10.97 15.32 -1.54
C LEU A 471 10.71 16.83 -1.48
N PHE A 472 9.86 17.33 -2.36
CA PHE A 472 9.34 18.68 -2.33
C PHE A 472 8.03 18.71 -1.54
N VAL A 473 7.90 19.65 -0.62
CA VAL A 473 6.70 19.81 0.20
C VAL A 473 6.03 21.13 -0.17
N ALA A 474 4.77 21.02 -0.62
CA ALA A 474 3.85 22.12 -0.83
C ALA A 474 2.93 22.21 0.39
N TRP A 475 3.34 23.05 1.35
CA TRP A 475 2.55 23.45 2.51
C TRP A 475 2.36 24.96 2.37
N ASN A 476 1.13 25.44 2.26
CA ASN A 476 0.76 26.84 2.04
C ASN A 476 1.00 27.39 0.63
N LYS A 477 0.95 26.55 -0.42
CA LYS A 477 0.92 27.03 -1.81
C LYS A 477 -0.41 26.65 -2.44
N SER A 478 -1.33 27.61 -2.49
CA SER A 478 -2.45 27.61 -3.43
C SER A 478 -1.96 27.94 -4.84
#